data_AF-A0A8T5IZ88-F1
#
_entry.id   AF-A0A8T5IZ88-F1
#
_cell.length_a   1.000
_cell.length_b   1.000
_cell.length_c   1.000
_cell.angle_alpha   90.00
_cell.angle_beta   90.00
_cell.angle_gamma   90.00
#
_symmetry.space_group_name_H-M   'P 1'
#
loop_
_entity.id
_entity.type
_entity.pdbx_description
1 polymer ?
#
loop_
_entity_poly.entity_id
_entity_poly.type
_entity_poly.pdbx_seq_one_letter_code
_entity_poly.pdbx_strand_id
1 'polypeptide(L)'
;MSNKKAQSAFEIARKQIFWIFMGLVVVVAVLSFTYIIQNYISHLADTPPELELQFITLRFLENPDCFAYQDSFNGKVLVNTLDINKLNEERMDLCYFTGESKGYNYPNFELYFPEINLSFNTNEYYGMVDHTYFKQINIKNGTEIYSTNLIIYIQENMETSRHDETWS
;
A
#
# COMPACT_ATOMS: atom_id res chain seq x y z
N MET A 1 51.14 2.46 59.94
CA MET A 1 51.43 1.86 58.63
C MET A 1 50.14 1.83 57.82
N SER A 2 49.95 2.78 56.90
CA SER A 2 48.76 2.80 56.04
C SER A 2 48.78 1.58 55.12
N ASN A 3 47.66 0.86 55.07
CA ASN A 3 47.52 -0.45 54.47
C ASN A 3 47.51 -0.34 52.93
N LYS A 4 48.71 -0.36 52.31
CA LYS A 4 48.91 -0.24 50.85
C LYS A 4 48.07 -1.23 50.02
N LYS A 5 47.69 -2.38 50.59
CA LYS A 5 46.84 -3.38 49.93
C LYS A 5 45.39 -2.92 49.76
N ALA A 6 44.89 -2.11 50.71
CA ALA A 6 43.55 -1.54 50.60
C ALA A 6 43.50 -0.51 49.46
N GLN A 7 44.51 0.38 49.37
CA GLN A 7 44.58 1.39 48.31
C GLN A 7 44.66 0.77 46.91
N SER A 8 45.42 -0.30 46.71
CA SER A 8 45.47 -0.99 45.41
C SER A 8 44.15 -1.65 45.01
N ALA A 9 43.40 -2.19 45.97
CA ALA A 9 42.10 -2.80 45.70
C ALA A 9 41.05 -1.74 45.27
N PHE A 10 41.08 -0.55 45.88
CA PHE A 10 40.20 0.56 45.50
C PHE A 10 40.46 1.07 44.08
N GLU A 11 41.73 1.20 43.67
CA GLU A 11 42.07 1.66 42.31
C GLU A 11 41.64 0.65 41.23
N ILE A 12 41.81 -0.65 41.50
CA ILE A 12 41.35 -1.72 40.59
C ILE A 12 39.82 -1.70 40.45
N ALA A 13 39.10 -1.60 41.58
CA ALA A 13 37.64 -1.54 41.58
C ALA A 13 37.12 -0.31 40.81
N ARG A 14 37.73 0.86 41.01
CA ARG A 14 37.36 2.10 40.29
C ARG A 14 37.52 1.94 38.78
N LYS A 15 38.62 1.35 38.33
CA LYS A 15 38.88 1.09 36.91
C LYS A 15 37.86 0.11 36.32
N GLN A 16 37.51 -0.94 37.06
CA GLN A 16 36.51 -1.92 36.61
C GLN A 16 35.11 -1.32 36.48
N ILE A 17 34.69 -0.52 37.48
CA ILE A 17 33.40 0.18 37.45
C ILE A 17 33.33 1.13 36.24
N PHE A 18 34.41 1.85 35.95
CA PHE A 18 34.49 2.72 34.78
C PHE A 18 34.26 1.96 33.47
N TRP A 19 34.91 0.81 33.28
CA TRP A 19 34.73 0.00 32.06
C TRP A 19 33.32 -0.57 31.91
N ILE A 20 32.67 -0.97 33.01
CA ILE A 20 31.28 -1.44 32.99
C ILE A 20 30.34 -0.32 32.57
N PHE A 21 30.49 0.88 33.15
CA PHE A 21 29.68 2.04 32.78
C PHE A 21 29.90 2.45 31.33
N MET A 22 31.15 2.45 30.86
CA MET A 22 31.47 2.78 29.47
C MET A 22 30.83 1.76 28.51
N GLY A 23 30.91 0.46 28.83
CA GLY A 23 30.24 -0.59 28.08
C GLY A 23 28.72 -0.41 28.01
N LEU A 24 28.08 -0.06 29.15
CA LEU A 24 26.65 0.23 29.20
C LEU A 24 26.26 1.39 28.28
N VAL A 25 27.03 2.49 28.32
CA VAL A 25 26.79 3.67 27.47
C VAL A 25 26.89 3.31 25.99
N VAL A 26 27.90 2.52 25.60
CA VAL A 26 28.06 2.07 24.21
C VAL A 26 26.89 1.20 23.77
N VAL A 27 26.43 0.27 24.61
CA VAL A 27 25.28 -0.59 24.29
C VAL A 27 24.01 0.24 24.10
N VAL A 28 23.73 1.19 25.00
CA VAL A 28 22.57 2.08 24.87
C VAL A 28 22.64 2.92 23.60
N ALA A 29 23.83 3.45 23.25
CA ALA A 29 24.02 4.21 22.03
C ALA A 29 23.73 3.37 20.77
N VAL A 30 24.22 2.13 20.73
CA VAL A 30 23.97 1.21 19.60
C VAL A 30 22.48 0.88 19.48
N LEU A 31 21.80 0.56 20.58
CA LEU A 31 20.37 0.24 20.57
C LEU A 31 19.51 1.44 20.11
N SER A 32 19.81 2.64 20.61
CA SER A 32 19.14 3.86 20.17
C SER A 32 19.34 4.13 18.69
N PHE A 33 20.56 3.92 18.19
CA PHE A 33 20.86 4.10 16.78
C PHE A 33 20.11 3.11 15.88
N THR A 34 20.06 1.83 16.28
CA THR A 34 19.29 0.82 15.55
C THR A 34 17.78 1.13 15.53
N TYR A 35 17.24 1.65 16.64
CA TYR A 35 15.84 2.03 16.72
C TYR A 35 15.50 3.21 15.80
N ILE A 36 16.38 4.23 15.76
CA ILE A 36 16.22 5.37 14.83
C ILE A 36 16.24 4.89 13.39
N ILE A 37 17.17 4.00 13.02
CA ILE A 37 17.23 3.44 11.66
C ILE A 37 15.96 2.66 11.32
N GLN A 38 15.47 1.80 12.22
CA GLN A 38 14.25 1.02 11.96
C GLN A 38 13.04 1.92 11.71
N ASN A 39 12.88 2.97 12.51
CA ASN A 39 11.80 3.94 12.32
C ASN A 39 11.96 4.71 11.00
N TYR A 40 13.18 5.11 10.66
CA TYR A 40 13.45 5.81 9.40
C TYR A 40 13.19 4.92 8.18
N ILE A 41 13.59 3.64 8.22
CA ILE A 41 13.28 2.66 7.17
C ILE A 41 11.78 2.46 7.05
N SER A 42 11.07 2.39 8.18
CA SER A 42 9.61 2.19 8.17
C SER A 42 8.91 3.35 7.46
N HIS A 43 9.30 4.60 7.74
CA HIS A 43 8.75 5.79 7.06
C HIS A 43 9.13 5.89 5.58
N LEU A 44 10.28 5.34 5.17
CA LEU A 44 10.65 5.26 3.76
C LEU A 44 9.97 4.10 3.02
N ALA A 45 9.48 3.09 3.76
CA ALA A 45 8.76 1.96 3.22
C ALA A 45 7.26 2.25 3.04
N ASP A 46 6.77 3.39 3.52
CA ASP A 46 5.42 3.85 3.21
C ASP A 46 5.31 4.03 1.70
N THR A 47 4.50 3.18 1.07
CA THR A 47 4.31 3.20 -0.37
C THR A 47 3.48 4.44 -0.69
N PRO A 48 3.92 5.31 -1.62
CA PRO A 48 3.11 6.46 -2.01
C PRO A 48 1.71 5.98 -2.41
N PRO A 49 0.62 6.66 -1.99
CA PRO A 49 -0.73 6.23 -2.32
C PRO A 49 -0.93 6.09 -3.84
N GLU A 50 -0.29 6.95 -4.63
CA GLU A 50 -0.24 6.88 -6.10
C GLU A 50 0.27 5.52 -6.64
N LEU A 51 1.22 4.88 -5.97
CA LEU A 51 1.77 3.58 -6.37
C LEU A 51 0.81 2.45 -6.03
N GLU A 52 0.15 2.49 -4.88
CA GLU A 52 -0.89 1.52 -4.53
C GLU A 52 -2.03 1.54 -5.56
N LEU A 53 -2.43 2.74 -6.00
CA LEU A 53 -3.44 2.93 -7.04
C LEU A 53 -3.00 2.39 -8.41
N GLN A 54 -1.72 2.53 -8.75
CA GLN A 54 -1.17 1.90 -9.95
C GLN A 54 -1.25 0.38 -9.86
N PHE A 55 -0.94 -0.21 -8.70
CA PHE A 55 -1.05 -1.67 -8.51
C PHE A 55 -2.50 -2.16 -8.64
N ILE A 56 -3.46 -1.42 -8.10
CA ILE A 56 -4.88 -1.73 -8.26
C ILE A 56 -5.25 -1.69 -9.75
N THR A 57 -4.79 -0.66 -10.46
CA THR A 57 -5.03 -0.50 -11.89
C THR A 57 -4.42 -1.65 -12.71
N LEU A 58 -3.21 -2.08 -12.38
CA LEU A 58 -2.53 -3.21 -13.01
C LEU A 58 -3.30 -4.51 -12.80
N ARG A 59 -3.85 -4.72 -11.60
CA ARG A 59 -4.63 -5.93 -11.28
C ARG A 59 -5.86 -6.09 -12.18
N PHE A 60 -6.56 -5.01 -12.56
CA PHE A 60 -7.70 -5.12 -13.49
C PHE A 60 -7.26 -5.54 -14.90
N LEU A 61 -6.10 -5.05 -15.33
CA LEU A 61 -5.66 -5.09 -16.72
C LEU A 61 -4.74 -6.28 -17.03
N GLU A 62 -4.23 -6.95 -16.00
CA GLU A 62 -3.27 -8.04 -16.15
C GLU A 62 -3.75 -9.37 -15.56
N ASN A 63 -4.81 -9.38 -14.74
CA ASN A 63 -5.36 -10.62 -14.19
C ASN A 63 -6.47 -11.22 -15.09
N PRO A 64 -6.24 -12.38 -15.75
CA PRO A 64 -7.20 -13.00 -16.65
C PRO A 64 -8.45 -13.56 -15.95
N ASP A 65 -8.35 -13.88 -14.66
CA ASP A 65 -9.48 -14.35 -13.85
C ASP A 65 -10.47 -13.20 -13.58
N CYS A 66 -9.97 -11.96 -13.57
CA CYS A 66 -10.76 -10.75 -13.43
C CYS A 66 -11.18 -10.21 -14.80
N PHE A 67 -10.76 -8.99 -15.16
CA PHE A 67 -11.24 -8.29 -16.36
C PHE A 67 -10.26 -8.34 -17.54
N ALA A 68 -9.03 -8.81 -17.34
CA ALA A 68 -8.04 -8.83 -18.40
C ALA A 68 -8.45 -9.79 -19.52
N TYR A 69 -8.25 -9.35 -20.76
CA TYR A 69 -8.47 -10.17 -21.94
C TYR A 69 -7.38 -11.24 -22.03
N GLN A 70 -7.82 -12.50 -22.15
CA GLN A 70 -6.95 -13.64 -22.40
C GLN A 70 -7.31 -14.21 -23.77
N ASP A 71 -6.32 -14.29 -24.66
CA ASP A 71 -6.49 -14.90 -25.97
C ASP A 71 -6.77 -16.40 -25.82
N SER A 72 -7.93 -16.82 -26.32
CA SER A 72 -8.40 -18.20 -26.21
C SER A 72 -7.57 -19.20 -27.00
N PHE A 73 -6.79 -18.75 -28.00
CA PHE A 73 -5.96 -19.64 -28.82
C PHE A 73 -4.64 -20.01 -28.16
N ASN A 74 -3.98 -19.05 -27.50
CA ASN A 74 -2.63 -19.23 -26.94
C ASN A 74 -2.56 -19.05 -25.41
N GLY A 75 -3.67 -18.68 -24.76
CA GLY A 75 -3.75 -18.44 -23.31
C GLY A 75 -3.02 -17.19 -22.83
N LYS A 76 -2.55 -16.32 -23.71
CA LYS A 76 -1.78 -15.12 -23.34
C LYS A 76 -2.73 -13.98 -22.94
N VAL A 77 -2.37 -13.29 -21.87
CA VAL A 77 -3.05 -12.06 -21.45
C VAL A 77 -2.52 -10.90 -22.28
N LEU A 78 -3.42 -10.15 -22.90
CA LEU A 78 -3.04 -8.95 -23.63
C LEU A 78 -3.03 -7.76 -22.66
N VAL A 79 -1.84 -7.24 -22.40
CA VAL A 79 -1.61 -6.15 -21.44
C VAL A 79 -2.44 -4.92 -21.81
N ASN A 80 -2.98 -4.23 -20.79
CA ASN A 80 -3.85 -3.06 -20.94
C ASN A 80 -5.09 -3.31 -21.81
N THR A 81 -5.54 -4.56 -21.91
CA THR A 81 -6.75 -4.91 -22.66
C THR A 81 -7.78 -5.56 -21.75
N LEU A 82 -8.95 -4.94 -21.67
CA LEU A 82 -10.07 -5.38 -20.86
C LEU A 82 -11.08 -6.14 -21.74
N ASP A 83 -11.59 -7.27 -21.26
CA ASP A 83 -12.68 -7.99 -21.91
C ASP A 83 -14.03 -7.50 -21.37
N ILE A 84 -14.79 -6.80 -22.22
CA ILE A 84 -16.07 -6.20 -21.82
C ILE A 84 -17.07 -7.25 -21.30
N ASN A 85 -16.96 -8.50 -21.77
CA ASN A 85 -17.88 -9.56 -21.35
C ASN A 85 -17.59 -10.05 -19.92
N LYS A 86 -16.39 -9.80 -19.42
CA LYS A 86 -16.01 -10.07 -18.04
C LYS A 86 -16.38 -8.90 -17.11
N LEU A 87 -16.76 -7.76 -17.65
CA LEU A 87 -17.06 -6.59 -16.85
C LEU A 87 -18.51 -6.67 -16.34
N ASN A 88 -18.69 -7.24 -15.15
CA ASN A 88 -19.98 -7.36 -14.48
C ASN A 88 -19.81 -7.27 -12.95
N GLU A 89 -20.91 -6.99 -12.25
CA GLU A 89 -20.94 -6.84 -10.79
C GLU A 89 -20.45 -8.10 -10.06
N GLU A 90 -20.88 -9.30 -10.50
CA GLU A 90 -20.46 -10.57 -9.88
C GLU A 90 -18.94 -10.76 -9.89
N ARG A 91 -18.27 -10.44 -11.01
CA ARG A 91 -16.81 -10.50 -11.11
C ARG A 91 -16.12 -9.35 -10.40
N MET A 92 -16.75 -8.18 -10.33
CA MET A 92 -16.25 -7.06 -9.53
C MET A 92 -16.18 -7.46 -8.06
N ASP A 93 -17.25 -8.03 -7.53
CA ASP A 93 -17.27 -8.57 -6.17
C ASP A 93 -16.24 -9.69 -6.03
N LEU A 94 -16.23 -10.69 -6.91
CA LEU A 94 -15.26 -11.79 -6.81
C LEU A 94 -13.80 -11.30 -6.72
N CYS A 95 -13.44 -10.29 -7.52
CA CYS A 95 -12.06 -9.81 -7.61
C CYS A 95 -11.70 -8.73 -6.59
N TYR A 96 -12.68 -7.97 -6.12
CA TYR A 96 -12.48 -6.73 -5.35
C TYR A 96 -13.45 -6.58 -4.16
N PHE A 97 -14.09 -7.65 -3.70
CA PHE A 97 -14.95 -7.62 -2.51
C PHE A 97 -14.20 -7.09 -1.29
N THR A 98 -14.61 -5.91 -0.83
CA THR A 98 -14.19 -5.32 0.43
C THR A 98 -15.26 -5.71 1.45
N GLY A 99 -15.07 -6.85 2.14
CA GLY A 99 -16.16 -7.47 2.90
C GLY A 99 -16.83 -6.59 3.95
N GLU A 100 -18.06 -6.97 4.35
CA GLU A 100 -19.05 -6.19 5.14
C GLU A 100 -18.54 -5.51 6.42
N SER A 101 -17.39 -5.94 6.95
CA SER A 101 -16.84 -5.42 8.21
C SER A 101 -15.52 -4.66 8.07
N LYS A 102 -14.91 -4.62 6.86
CA LYS A 102 -13.62 -3.96 6.67
C LYS A 102 -13.44 -3.36 5.27
N GLY A 103 -14.17 -2.28 5.01
CA GLY A 103 -13.71 -1.21 4.09
C GLY A 103 -12.49 -0.43 4.63
N TYR A 104 -11.85 -0.90 5.72
CA TYR A 104 -10.84 -0.14 6.46
C TYR A 104 -9.42 -0.20 5.88
N ASN A 105 -9.12 -1.14 4.97
CA ASN A 105 -7.75 -1.37 4.48
C ASN A 105 -7.57 -1.37 2.95
N TYR A 106 -8.63 -1.20 2.17
CA TYR A 106 -8.53 -1.14 0.71
C TYR A 106 -9.39 0.02 0.17
N PRO A 107 -8.87 0.81 -0.78
CA PRO A 107 -9.64 1.91 -1.36
C PRO A 107 -10.83 1.36 -2.14
N ASN A 108 -11.97 2.02 -1.99
CA ASN A 108 -13.16 1.78 -2.81
C ASN A 108 -13.03 2.58 -4.09
N PHE A 109 -13.59 2.09 -5.20
CA PHE A 109 -13.44 2.79 -6.48
C PHE A 109 -14.62 2.58 -7.41
N GLU A 110 -14.77 3.51 -8.34
CA GLU A 110 -15.62 3.41 -9.52
C GLU A 110 -14.75 3.48 -10.78
N LEU A 111 -14.95 2.52 -11.67
CA LEU A 111 -14.41 2.48 -13.02
C LEU A 111 -15.44 3.09 -13.96
N TYR A 112 -15.09 4.17 -14.64
CA TYR A 112 -15.95 4.85 -15.60
C TYR A 112 -15.31 4.87 -17.00
N PHE A 113 -16.11 4.50 -17.99
CA PHE A 113 -15.73 4.39 -19.39
C PHE A 113 -16.56 5.40 -20.21
N PRO A 114 -16.04 6.60 -20.49
CA PRO A 114 -16.81 7.71 -21.05
C PRO A 114 -17.29 7.45 -22.48
N GLU A 115 -16.54 6.71 -23.30
CA GLU A 115 -16.90 6.43 -24.70
C GLU A 115 -18.11 5.49 -24.83
N ILE A 116 -18.35 4.65 -23.81
CA ILE A 116 -19.50 3.73 -23.76
C ILE A 116 -20.51 4.07 -22.67
N ASN A 117 -20.28 5.18 -21.93
CA ASN A 117 -21.11 5.65 -20.83
C ASN A 117 -21.47 4.54 -19.83
N LEU A 118 -20.46 3.79 -19.40
CA LEU A 118 -20.61 2.64 -18.53
C LEU A 118 -19.77 2.86 -17.27
N SER A 119 -20.33 2.54 -16.09
CA SER A 119 -19.56 2.54 -14.85
C SER A 119 -19.81 1.29 -14.01
N PHE A 120 -18.79 0.93 -13.22
CA PHE A 120 -18.84 -0.17 -12.24
C PHE A 120 -18.11 0.25 -10.99
N ASN A 121 -18.68 -0.03 -9.83
CA ASN A 121 -18.13 0.37 -8.56
C ASN A 121 -17.97 -0.84 -7.63
N THR A 122 -17.13 -0.68 -6.61
CA THR A 122 -17.06 -1.64 -5.50
C THR A 122 -18.28 -1.49 -4.58
N ASN A 123 -18.57 -2.53 -3.81
CA ASN A 123 -19.72 -2.61 -2.92
C ASN A 123 -19.83 -1.48 -1.88
N GLU A 124 -18.70 -0.87 -1.50
CA GLU A 124 -18.62 0.22 -0.50
C GLU A 124 -18.24 1.59 -1.12
N TYR A 125 -18.48 1.78 -2.42
CA TYR A 125 -18.28 3.08 -3.07
C TYR A 125 -19.52 3.98 -2.87
N TYR A 126 -19.33 5.12 -2.21
CA TYR A 126 -20.40 6.07 -1.84
C TYR A 126 -20.37 7.36 -2.66
N GLY A 127 -19.56 7.43 -3.72
CA GLY A 127 -19.44 8.64 -4.56
C GLY A 127 -18.62 9.77 -3.94
N MET A 128 -17.88 9.51 -2.86
CA MET A 128 -16.91 10.45 -2.31
C MET A 128 -15.59 10.25 -3.04
N VAL A 129 -15.21 11.21 -3.89
CA VAL A 129 -14.00 11.09 -4.72
C VAL A 129 -12.86 11.84 -4.06
N ASP A 130 -11.88 11.10 -3.54
CA ASP A 130 -10.64 11.65 -3.00
C ASP A 130 -9.60 11.82 -4.12
N HIS A 131 -9.52 10.83 -5.02
CA HIS A 131 -8.59 10.83 -6.14
C HIS A 131 -9.26 10.41 -7.45
N THR A 132 -8.78 10.96 -8.55
CA THR A 132 -9.20 10.56 -9.91
C THR A 132 -7.97 10.20 -10.72
N TYR A 133 -7.99 9.02 -11.32
CA TYR A 133 -6.91 8.53 -12.17
C TYR A 133 -7.41 8.29 -13.59
N PHE A 134 -6.58 8.64 -14.58
CA PHE A 134 -6.89 8.50 -16.00
C PHE A 134 -5.88 7.53 -16.62
N LYS A 135 -6.37 6.51 -17.32
CA LYS A 135 -5.51 5.57 -18.04
C LYS A 135 -6.09 5.21 -19.39
N GLN A 136 -5.26 5.28 -20.43
CA GLN A 136 -5.64 4.76 -21.72
C GLN A 136 -5.57 3.23 -21.71
N ILE A 137 -6.65 2.57 -22.10
CA ILE A 137 -6.75 1.11 -22.17
C ILE A 137 -7.40 0.70 -23.49
N ASN A 138 -7.30 -0.59 -23.80
CA ASN A 138 -8.03 -1.21 -24.90
C ASN A 138 -9.21 -2.00 -24.36
N ILE A 139 -10.36 -1.94 -25.02
CA ILE A 139 -11.49 -2.80 -24.73
C ILE A 139 -11.67 -3.79 -25.88
N LYS A 140 -11.73 -5.07 -25.53
CA LYS A 140 -12.14 -6.15 -26.41
C LYS A 140 -13.66 -6.30 -26.35
N ASN A 141 -14.32 -6.10 -27.48
CA ASN A 141 -15.75 -6.38 -27.64
C ASN A 141 -15.95 -7.32 -28.85
N GLY A 142 -16.20 -8.59 -28.59
CA GLY A 142 -16.30 -9.60 -29.64
C GLY A 142 -15.03 -9.69 -30.49
N THR A 143 -15.10 -9.36 -31.78
CA THR A 143 -13.95 -9.37 -32.70
C THR A 143 -13.15 -8.07 -32.69
N GLU A 144 -13.70 -6.98 -32.18
CA GLU A 144 -13.10 -5.65 -32.25
C GLU A 144 -12.31 -5.31 -30.98
N ILE A 145 -11.24 -4.53 -31.17
CA ILE A 145 -10.47 -3.91 -30.09
C ILE A 145 -10.43 -2.42 -30.40
N TYR A 146 -10.85 -1.60 -29.44
CA TYR A 146 -10.77 -0.15 -29.55
C TYR A 146 -10.16 0.43 -28.28
N SER A 147 -9.52 1.59 -28.40
CA SER A 147 -8.91 2.29 -27.27
C SER A 147 -9.88 3.30 -26.67
N THR A 148 -9.86 3.44 -25.35
CA THR A 148 -10.72 4.32 -24.55
C THR A 148 -9.94 4.84 -23.35
N ASN A 149 -10.42 5.92 -22.75
CA ASN A 149 -9.89 6.40 -21.47
C ASN A 149 -10.67 5.80 -20.31
N LEU A 150 -10.02 4.97 -19.51
CA LEU A 150 -10.55 4.56 -18.22
C LEU A 150 -10.35 5.69 -17.21
N ILE A 151 -11.45 6.12 -16.60
CA ILE A 151 -11.45 7.04 -15.47
C ILE A 151 -11.71 6.20 -14.21
N ILE A 152 -10.82 6.28 -13.23
CA ILE A 152 -10.93 5.57 -11.96
C ILE A 152 -11.15 6.62 -10.88
N TYR A 153 -12.35 6.65 -10.31
CA TYR A 153 -12.67 7.45 -9.14
C TYR A 153 -12.37 6.63 -7.90
N ILE A 154 -11.58 7.17 -6.99
CA ILE A 154 -11.12 6.47 -5.80
C ILE A 154 -11.66 7.19 -4.56
N GLN A 155 -12.12 6.37 -3.62
CA GLN A 155 -12.56 6.75 -2.30
C GLN A 155 -11.65 6.06 -1.28
N GLU A 156 -10.81 6.85 -0.64
CA GLU A 156 -10.03 6.43 0.51
C GLU A 156 -10.91 6.36 1.76
N ASN A 157 -10.49 5.56 2.73
CA ASN A 157 -11.27 5.23 3.92
C ASN A 157 -11.77 6.49 4.66
N MET A 158 -13.04 6.48 5.10
CA MET A 158 -13.70 7.61 5.79
C MET A 158 -13.09 7.99 7.16
N GLU A 159 -12.09 7.25 7.66
CA GLU A 159 -11.43 7.60 8.91
C GLU A 159 -10.40 8.73 8.75
N THR A 160 -9.75 8.86 7.59
CA THR A 160 -8.69 9.86 7.39
C THR A 160 -9.25 11.29 7.38
N SER A 161 -10.46 11.48 6.85
CA SER A 161 -11.16 12.78 6.88
C SER A 161 -11.65 13.19 8.27
N ARG A 162 -11.72 12.27 9.24
CA ARG A 162 -12.12 12.60 10.62
C ARG A 162 -10.96 13.14 11.47
N HIS A 163 -9.71 12.89 11.10
CA HIS A 163 -8.55 13.41 11.87
C HIS A 163 -8.19 14.85 11.53
N ASP A 164 -8.51 15.33 10.32
CA ASP A 164 -8.18 16.70 9.89
C ASP A 164 -9.13 17.78 10.47
N GLU A 165 -10.28 17.41 11.03
CA GLU A 165 -11.21 18.36 11.67
C GLU A 165 -10.95 18.56 13.18
N THR A 166 -9.97 17.89 13.78
CA THR A 166 -9.74 17.95 15.24
C THR A 166 -8.65 18.94 15.68
N TRP A 167 -8.08 19.71 14.75
CA TRP A 167 -7.03 20.71 15.04
C TRP A 167 -7.33 22.13 14.54
N SER A 168 -8.61 22.46 14.29
CA SER A 168 -9.05 23.84 14.02
C SER A 168 -9.67 24.50 15.24
#